data_AF-Q4BVR1-F1
#
_entry.id   AF-Q4BVR1-F1
#
_cell.length_a   1.000
_cell.length_b   1.000
_cell.length_c   1.000
_cell.angle_alpha   90.00
_cell.angle_beta   90.00
_cell.angle_gamma   90.00
#
_symmetry.space_group_name_H-M   'P 1'
#
loop_
_entity.id
_entity.type
_entity.pdbx_description
1 polymer ?
#
loop_
_entity_poly.entity_id
_entity_poly.type
_entity_poly.pdbx_seq_one_letter_code
_entity_poly.pdbx_strand_id
1 'polypeptide(L)'
;MNNNSTGNLTMYYNAEQLKKRDFCVPDFFVVLNTEKRPRKSWVVWGENGQYPYVIVEILSDSTAKVDRTKKKELYQNIFRTPDYFWFDPVSLEFQGLRLFEGIYQLIDRDVLPWLKSKEKSFESYINTLLRASIQALNKVLILKNN
;
A
#
# COMPACT_ATOMS: atom_id res chain seq x y z
N MET A 1 16.20 -5.52 -12.39
CA MET A 1 15.24 -4.56 -11.80
C MET A 1 14.86 -5.04 -10.41
N ASN A 2 14.96 -4.15 -9.41
CA ASN A 2 14.70 -4.47 -8.00
C ASN A 2 13.36 -3.85 -7.56
N ASN A 3 12.89 -4.19 -6.37
CA ASN A 3 11.71 -3.59 -5.74
C ASN A 3 12.12 -2.77 -4.51
N ASN A 4 11.32 -1.78 -4.13
CA ASN A 4 11.55 -0.96 -2.94
C ASN A 4 10.35 -1.04 -1.99
N SER A 5 10.64 -1.14 -0.69
CA SER A 5 9.66 -1.16 0.40
C SER A 5 10.10 -0.18 1.48
N THR A 6 9.22 0.72 1.91
CA THR A 6 9.52 1.74 2.91
C THR A 6 8.26 2.09 3.69
N GLY A 7 8.43 2.76 4.84
CA GLY A 7 7.33 3.24 5.68
C GLY A 7 7.55 4.67 6.13
N ASN A 8 6.44 5.37 6.44
CA ASN A 8 6.42 6.77 6.89
C ASN A 8 7.17 7.75 5.97
N LEU A 9 7.28 7.41 4.68
CA LEU A 9 7.94 8.25 3.69
C LEU A 9 6.90 9.14 2.98
N THR A 10 7.13 10.46 3.01
CA THR A 10 6.23 11.41 2.33
C THR A 10 6.19 11.14 0.83
N MET A 11 4.98 11.04 0.30
CA MET A 11 4.71 10.78 -1.11
C MET A 11 4.06 12.00 -1.77
N TYR A 12 4.75 12.57 -2.75
CA TYR A 12 4.26 13.69 -3.56
C TYR A 12 3.77 13.15 -4.90
N TYR A 13 2.51 13.42 -5.21
CA TYR A 13 1.83 12.83 -6.38
C TYR A 13 1.26 13.86 -7.35
N ASN A 14 1.37 15.15 -7.05
CA ASN A 14 0.94 16.24 -7.92
C ASN A 14 2.02 17.33 -8.01
N ALA A 15 2.70 17.41 -9.16
CA ALA A 15 3.82 18.35 -9.38
C ALA A 15 3.36 19.82 -9.40
N GLU A 16 2.16 20.08 -9.94
CA GLU A 16 1.60 21.42 -10.09
C GLU A 16 1.12 22.01 -8.75
N GLN A 17 0.86 21.13 -7.77
CA GLN A 17 0.24 21.50 -6.49
C GLN A 17 1.15 21.27 -5.27
N LEU A 18 2.47 21.24 -5.47
CA LEU A 18 3.46 21.21 -4.37
C LEU A 18 3.20 22.28 -3.29
N LYS A 19 2.62 23.43 -3.66
CA LYS A 19 2.26 24.52 -2.75
C LYS A 19 0.95 24.31 -1.97
N LYS A 20 0.10 23.34 -2.36
CA LYS A 20 -1.23 23.08 -1.77
C LYS A 20 -1.32 21.87 -0.84
N ARG A 21 -0.19 21.22 -0.51
CA ARG A 21 -0.12 20.04 0.39
C ARG A 21 -0.72 18.75 -0.22
N ASP A 22 -0.64 18.57 -1.53
CA ASP A 22 -0.96 17.30 -2.21
C ASP A 22 0.16 16.27 -1.99
N PHE A 23 0.28 15.82 -0.74
CA PHE A 23 1.11 14.70 -0.34
C PHE A 23 0.31 13.76 0.56
N CYS A 24 0.71 12.50 0.59
CA CYS A 24 0.25 11.57 1.61
C CYS A 24 1.46 10.91 2.27
N VAL A 25 1.28 10.46 3.50
CA VAL A 25 2.28 9.65 4.21
C VAL A 25 1.59 8.32 4.51
N PRO A 26 1.83 7.28 3.70
CA PRO A 26 1.41 5.93 4.03
C PRO A 26 2.35 5.33 5.08
N ASP A 27 1.81 4.53 6.00
CA ASP A 27 2.64 3.84 7.00
C ASP A 27 3.59 2.84 6.37
N PHE A 28 3.17 2.16 5.31
CA PHE A 28 4.02 1.27 4.51
C PHE A 28 3.57 1.21 3.05
N PHE A 29 4.53 1.14 2.12
CA PHE A 29 4.22 0.88 0.73
C PHE A 29 5.34 0.15 -0.02
N VAL A 30 4.96 -0.48 -1.14
CA VAL A 30 5.87 -1.17 -2.07
C VAL A 30 5.75 -0.55 -3.45
N VAL A 31 6.88 -0.23 -4.08
CA VAL A 31 6.97 0.12 -5.51
C VAL A 31 7.81 -0.93 -6.22
N LEU A 32 7.34 -1.35 -7.39
CA LEU A 32 7.94 -2.41 -8.20
C LEU A 32 8.80 -1.80 -9.31
N ASN A 33 9.80 -2.56 -9.79
CA ASN A 33 10.64 -2.17 -10.94
C ASN A 33 11.38 -0.83 -10.77
N THR A 34 11.84 -0.55 -9.55
CA THR A 34 12.59 0.67 -9.23
C THR A 34 14.02 0.36 -8.81
N GLU A 35 14.85 1.40 -8.72
CA GLU A 35 16.21 1.30 -8.21
C GLU A 35 16.23 1.22 -6.69
N LYS A 36 17.11 0.36 -6.17
CA LYS A 36 17.36 0.24 -4.73
C LYS A 36 18.34 1.32 -4.30
N ARG A 37 17.81 2.46 -3.85
CA ARG A 37 18.58 3.57 -3.29
C ARG A 37 17.84 4.24 -2.14
N PRO A 38 18.56 4.88 -1.19
CA PRO A 38 17.95 5.68 -0.14
C PRO A 38 17.11 6.82 -0.73
N ARG A 39 15.98 7.12 -0.09
CA ARG A 39 15.05 8.19 -0.48
C ARG A 39 14.60 8.96 0.76
N LYS A 40 14.51 10.29 0.65
CA LYS A 40 13.94 11.17 1.69
C LYS A 40 12.44 11.40 1.50
N SER A 41 11.95 11.21 0.27
CA SER A 41 10.54 11.25 -0.11
C SER A 41 10.36 10.41 -1.37
N TRP A 42 9.13 10.00 -1.65
CA TRP A 42 8.74 9.43 -2.93
C TRP A 42 8.08 10.51 -3.78
N VAL A 43 8.79 10.99 -4.80
CA VAL A 43 8.30 12.06 -5.69
C VAL A 43 7.93 11.42 -7.01
N VAL A 44 6.63 11.21 -7.26
CA VAL A 44 6.15 10.37 -8.38
C VAL A 44 6.76 10.77 -9.73
N TRP A 45 6.80 12.06 -10.07
CA TRP A 45 7.40 12.52 -11.34
C TRP A 45 8.93 12.40 -11.38
N GLY A 46 9.59 12.41 -10.21
CA GLY A 46 11.03 12.12 -10.10
C GLY A 46 11.35 10.63 -10.08
N GLU A 47 10.32 9.77 -9.99
CA GLU A 47 10.44 8.30 -9.97
C GLU A 47 9.77 7.68 -11.22
N ASN A 48 9.77 8.42 -12.34
CA ASN A 48 9.22 7.98 -13.64
C ASN A 48 7.72 7.64 -13.61
N GLY A 49 6.94 8.37 -12.81
CA GLY A 49 5.49 8.15 -12.70
C GLY A 49 5.11 6.89 -11.91
N GLN A 50 6.06 6.29 -11.19
CA GLN A 50 5.79 5.06 -10.45
C GLN A 50 5.00 5.34 -9.16
N TYR A 51 3.81 4.75 -9.09
CA TYR A 51 2.97 4.73 -7.90
C TYR A 51 3.16 3.43 -7.10
N PRO A 52 2.73 3.40 -5.82
CA PRO A 52 2.69 2.18 -5.03
C PRO A 52 1.88 1.07 -5.69
N TYR A 53 2.42 -0.14 -5.62
CA TYR A 53 1.71 -1.36 -5.96
C TYR A 53 0.91 -1.91 -4.76
N VAL A 54 1.48 -1.74 -3.56
CA VAL A 54 0.85 -2.10 -2.28
C VAL A 54 0.96 -0.93 -1.32
N ILE A 55 -0.11 -0.65 -0.59
CA ILE A 55 -0.11 0.26 0.56
C ILE A 55 -0.72 -0.46 1.76
N VAL A 56 -0.13 -0.24 2.95
CA VAL A 56 -0.66 -0.71 4.22
C VAL A 56 -0.69 0.45 5.22
N GLU A 57 -1.81 0.59 5.93
CA GLU A 57 -2.01 1.59 6.99
C GLU A 57 -2.28 0.90 8.34
N ILE A 58 -1.75 1.49 9.41
CA ILE A 58 -2.02 1.13 10.80
C ILE A 58 -2.92 2.19 11.39
N LEU A 59 -4.13 1.77 11.72
CA LEU A 59 -5.15 2.69 12.16
C LEU A 59 -4.87 3.12 13.60
N SER A 60 -5.16 4.38 13.87
CA SER A 60 -5.29 4.94 15.20
C SER A 60 -6.64 5.63 15.31
N ASP A 61 -7.06 5.98 16.52
CA ASP A 61 -8.29 6.77 16.74
C ASP A 61 -8.32 8.06 15.89
N SER A 62 -7.14 8.66 15.66
CA SER A 62 -7.00 9.91 14.90
C SER A 62 -7.00 9.74 13.38
N THR A 63 -6.58 8.58 12.86
CA THR A 63 -6.39 8.36 11.41
C THR A 63 -7.43 7.40 10.80
N ALA A 64 -8.04 6.56 11.63
CA ALA A 64 -9.03 5.53 11.28
C ALA A 64 -10.07 5.96 10.25
N LYS A 65 -10.67 7.15 10.45
CA LYS A 65 -11.69 7.69 9.54
C LYS A 65 -11.08 8.09 8.19
N VAL A 66 -9.92 8.74 8.20
CA VAL A 66 -9.25 9.24 6.99
C VAL A 66 -8.73 8.08 6.14
N ASP A 67 -8.11 7.08 6.76
CA ASP A 67 -7.59 5.90 6.07
C ASP A 67 -8.71 5.13 5.35
N ARG A 68 -9.83 4.84 6.04
CA ARG A 68 -10.99 4.13 5.47
C ARG A 68 -11.78 4.92 4.42
N THR A 69 -11.60 6.23 4.34
CA THR A 69 -12.36 7.12 3.44
C THR A 69 -11.45 7.86 2.46
N LYS A 70 -10.95 9.04 2.82
CA LYS A 70 -10.22 9.95 1.92
C LYS A 70 -8.97 9.32 1.31
N LYS A 71 -8.16 8.61 2.11
CA LYS A 71 -6.96 7.91 1.60
C LYS A 71 -7.35 6.74 0.71
N LYS A 72 -8.37 5.95 1.09
CA LYS A 72 -8.94 4.93 0.20
C LYS A 72 -9.34 5.51 -1.17
N GLU A 73 -10.06 6.62 -1.20
CA GLU A 73 -10.46 7.30 -2.45
C GLU A 73 -9.24 7.81 -3.25
N LEU A 74 -8.27 8.42 -2.58
CA LEU A 74 -7.01 8.86 -3.19
C LEU A 74 -6.28 7.68 -3.85
N TYR A 75 -6.13 6.57 -3.11
CA TYR A 75 -5.42 5.39 -3.58
C TYR A 75 -6.16 4.70 -4.72
N GLN A 76 -7.49 4.70 -4.70
CA GLN A 76 -8.32 4.14 -5.76
C GLN A 76 -8.27 4.97 -7.04
N ASN A 77 -8.46 6.28 -6.93
CA ASN A 77 -8.78 7.13 -8.07
C ASN A 77 -7.55 7.79 -8.67
N ILE A 78 -6.56 8.15 -7.84
CA ILE A 78 -5.34 8.85 -8.27
C ILE A 78 -4.18 7.87 -8.37
N PHE A 79 -3.87 7.13 -7.30
CA PHE A 79 -2.68 6.27 -7.32
C PHE A 79 -2.90 5.00 -8.12
N ARG A 80 -4.17 4.58 -8.24
CA ARG A 80 -4.55 3.31 -8.85
C ARG A 80 -3.81 2.14 -8.20
N THR A 81 -3.58 2.23 -6.89
CA THR A 81 -2.85 1.21 -6.12
C THR A 81 -3.61 -0.12 -6.20
N PRO A 82 -3.00 -1.19 -6.74
CA PRO A 82 -3.70 -2.47 -6.93
C PRO A 82 -4.20 -3.12 -5.65
N ASP A 83 -3.40 -3.14 -4.59
CA ASP A 83 -3.77 -3.77 -3.31
C ASP A 83 -3.57 -2.77 -2.15
N TYR A 84 -4.63 -2.48 -1.40
CA TYR A 84 -4.64 -1.58 -0.25
C TYR A 84 -5.14 -2.30 1.00
N PHE A 85 -4.40 -2.20 2.10
CA PHE A 85 -4.74 -2.85 3.36
C PHE A 85 -4.76 -1.86 4.51
N TRP A 86 -5.56 -2.15 5.53
CA TRP A 86 -5.41 -1.53 6.84
C TRP A 86 -5.56 -2.53 7.97
N PHE A 87 -4.96 -2.18 9.10
CA PHE A 87 -5.07 -2.92 10.35
C PHE A 87 -5.38 -1.99 11.51
N ASP A 88 -6.40 -2.32 12.28
CA ASP A 88 -6.73 -1.65 13.53
C ASP A 88 -6.13 -2.45 14.71
N PRO A 89 -5.12 -1.93 15.41
CA PRO A 89 -4.48 -2.65 16.50
C PRO A 89 -5.36 -2.78 17.76
N VAL A 90 -6.45 -2.02 17.88
CA VAL A 90 -7.36 -2.06 19.02
C VAL A 90 -8.46 -3.10 18.80
N SER A 91 -9.20 -2.98 17.70
CA SER A 91 -10.27 -3.94 17.36
C SER A 91 -9.72 -5.24 16.77
N LEU A 92 -8.48 -5.19 16.27
CA LEU A 92 -7.78 -6.28 15.59
C LEU A 92 -8.48 -6.62 14.26
N GLU A 93 -9.18 -5.63 13.69
CA GLU A 93 -9.70 -5.63 12.33
C GLU A 93 -8.53 -5.61 11.35
N PHE A 94 -8.57 -6.53 10.39
CA PHE A 94 -7.72 -6.47 9.21
C PHE A 94 -8.62 -6.49 7.98
N GLN A 95 -8.40 -5.54 7.07
CA GLN A 95 -9.12 -5.44 5.81
C GLN A 95 -8.16 -5.33 4.64
N GLY A 96 -8.41 -6.13 3.60
CA GLY A 96 -7.78 -5.97 2.30
C GLY A 96 -8.77 -5.49 1.25
N LEU A 97 -8.31 -4.64 0.35
CA LEU A 97 -9.02 -4.17 -0.82
C LEU A 97 -8.16 -4.40 -2.06
N ARG A 98 -8.79 -4.90 -3.12
CA ARG A 98 -8.16 -5.04 -4.45
C ARG A 98 -8.87 -4.13 -5.44
N LEU A 99 -8.09 -3.38 -6.20
CA LEU A 99 -8.60 -2.58 -7.29
C LEU A 99 -8.99 -3.50 -8.45
N PHE A 100 -10.27 -3.48 -8.80
CA PHE A 100 -10.82 -4.19 -9.95
C PHE A 100 -11.70 -3.22 -10.73
N GLU A 101 -11.42 -3.06 -12.02
CA GLU A 101 -12.13 -2.10 -12.89
C GLU A 101 -12.20 -0.68 -12.31
N GLY A 102 -11.12 -0.26 -11.63
CA GLY A 102 -11.00 1.08 -11.04
C GLY A 102 -11.75 1.28 -9.72
N ILE A 103 -12.37 0.24 -9.15
CA ILE A 103 -13.08 0.29 -7.87
C ILE A 103 -12.45 -0.72 -6.91
N TYR A 104 -12.26 -0.32 -5.66
CA TYR A 104 -11.81 -1.25 -4.62
C TYR A 104 -12.92 -2.21 -4.21
N GLN A 105 -12.60 -3.49 -4.26
CA GLN A 105 -13.44 -4.57 -3.77
C GLN A 105 -12.78 -5.23 -2.56
N LEU A 106 -13.60 -5.70 -1.62
CA LEU A 106 -13.10 -6.44 -0.45
C LEU A 106 -12.37 -7.69 -0.93
N ILE A 107 -11.15 -7.88 -0.45
CA ILE A 107 -10.47 -9.15 -0.60
C ILE A 107 -11.05 -10.06 0.48
N ASP A 108 -11.76 -11.09 0.04
CA ASP A 108 -12.21 -12.13 0.94
C ASP A 108 -11.01 -12.74 1.66
N ARG A 109 -11.11 -12.89 2.99
CA ARG A 109 -10.09 -13.56 3.80
C ARG A 109 -9.86 -14.99 3.30
N ASP A 110 -10.85 -15.57 2.63
CA ASP A 110 -10.74 -16.90 2.05
C ASP A 110 -9.85 -17.00 0.81
N VAL A 111 -9.66 -15.88 0.10
CA VAL A 111 -8.90 -15.80 -1.16
C VAL A 111 -7.41 -15.53 -0.92
N LEU A 112 -7.04 -15.01 0.27
CA LEU A 112 -5.64 -14.86 0.69
C LEU A 112 -5.38 -15.73 1.92
N PRO A 113 -4.73 -16.91 1.78
CA PRO A 113 -4.56 -17.87 2.87
C PRO A 113 -3.93 -17.30 4.14
N TRP A 114 -3.14 -16.23 4.04
CA TRP A 114 -2.52 -15.58 5.20
C TRP A 114 -3.44 -14.61 5.94
N LEU A 115 -4.52 -14.13 5.31
CA LEU A 115 -5.56 -13.35 6.00
C LEU A 115 -6.47 -14.23 6.89
N LYS A 116 -6.35 -15.56 6.79
CA LYS A 116 -7.03 -16.53 7.66
C LYS A 116 -6.40 -16.65 9.04
N SER A 117 -5.21 -16.08 9.25
CA SER A 117 -4.58 -16.04 10.57
C SER A 117 -5.54 -15.36 11.55
N LYS A 118 -6.10 -16.13 12.49
CA LYS A 118 -6.88 -15.60 13.62
C LYS A 118 -5.98 -14.99 14.69
N GLU A 119 -4.67 -15.02 14.48
CA GLU A 119 -3.68 -14.64 15.46
C GLU A 119 -3.44 -13.13 15.39
N LYS A 120 -3.66 -12.48 16.52
CA LYS A 120 -3.72 -11.02 16.67
C LYS A 120 -2.40 -10.44 17.22
N SER A 121 -1.29 -11.14 17.00
CA SER A 121 0.04 -10.78 17.51
C SER A 121 0.80 -9.83 16.56
N PHE A 122 1.77 -9.10 17.09
CA PHE A 122 2.71 -8.28 16.28
C PHE A 122 3.46 -9.12 15.23
N GLU A 123 3.74 -10.40 15.51
CA GLU A 123 4.34 -11.32 14.55
C GLU A 123 3.42 -11.61 13.37
N SER A 124 2.12 -11.75 13.61
CA SER A 124 1.10 -11.91 12.55
C SER A 124 1.05 -10.69 11.62
N TYR A 125 1.23 -9.49 12.19
CA TYR A 125 1.35 -8.24 11.44
C TYR A 125 2.58 -8.23 10.52
N ILE A 126 3.77 -8.52 11.06
CA ILE A 126 5.02 -8.58 10.28
C ILE A 126 4.93 -9.65 9.18
N ASN A 127 4.37 -10.81 9.49
CA ASN A 127 4.14 -11.87 8.52
C ASN A 127 3.18 -11.44 7.41
N THR A 128 2.15 -10.64 7.72
CA THR A 128 1.22 -10.12 6.72
C THR A 128 1.90 -9.14 5.78
N LEU A 129 2.69 -8.20 6.31
CA LEU A 129 3.47 -7.26 5.50
C LEU A 129 4.50 -7.95 4.60
N LEU A 130 5.22 -8.94 5.14
CA LEU A 130 6.16 -9.76 4.39
C LEU A 130 5.45 -10.50 3.25
N ARG A 131 4.29 -11.09 3.51
CA ARG A 131 3.52 -11.83 2.49
C ARG A 131 2.91 -10.93 1.43
N ALA A 132 2.40 -9.75 1.80
CA ALA A 132 1.95 -8.75 0.84
C ALA A 132 3.12 -8.30 -0.07
N SER A 133 4.29 -8.10 0.52
CA SER A 133 5.53 -7.77 -0.22
C SER A 133 5.94 -8.91 -1.16
N ILE A 134 5.88 -10.17 -0.71
CA ILE A 134 6.16 -11.37 -1.52
C ILE A 134 5.14 -11.52 -2.66
N GLN A 135 3.85 -11.29 -2.41
CA GLN A 135 2.82 -11.34 -3.44
C GLN A 135 3.08 -10.30 -4.53
N ALA A 136 3.45 -9.08 -4.14
CA ALA A 136 3.82 -8.01 -5.06
C ALA A 136 5.06 -8.41 -5.90
N LEU A 137 6.08 -9.00 -5.27
CA LEU A 137 7.26 -9.56 -5.95
C LEU A 137 6.90 -10.67 -6.95
N ASN A 138 6.04 -11.62 -6.57
CA ASN A 138 5.64 -12.74 -7.41
C ASN A 138 4.84 -12.30 -8.65
N LYS A 139 3.96 -11.29 -8.51
CA LYS A 139 3.26 -10.73 -9.67
C LYS A 139 4.22 -10.10 -10.69
N VAL A 140 5.32 -9.46 -10.24
CA VAL A 140 6.37 -8.95 -11.16
C VAL A 140 7.04 -10.07 -11.93
N LEU A 141 7.36 -11.18 -11.26
CA LEU A 141 8.00 -12.34 -11.89
C LEU A 141 7.10 -12.95 -12.97
N ILE A 142 5.80 -13.06 -12.71
CA ILE A 142 4.82 -13.58 -13.68
C ILE A 142 4.69 -12.65 -14.89
N LEU A 143 4.58 -11.33 -14.67
CA LEU A 143 4.48 -10.34 -15.76
C LEU A 143 5.75 -10.19 -16.60
N LYS A 144 6.91 -10.67 -16.14
CA LYS A 144 8.18 -10.66 -16.90
C LYS A 144 8.40 -11.92 -17.74
N ASN A 145 7.66 -12.99 -17.46
CA ASN A 145 7.80 -14.30 -18.10
C ASN A 145 6.67 -14.59 -19.11
N ASN A 146 5.80 -13.61 -19.36
CA ASN A 146 4.78 -13.57 -20.41
C ASN A 146 5.04 -12.35 -21.29
#